data_AF-A0A1V9ZB25-F1
#
_entry.id   AF-A0A1V9ZB25-F1
#
_cell.length_a   1.000
_cell.length_b   1.000
_cell.length_c   1.000
_cell.angle_alpha   90.00
_cell.angle_beta   90.00
_cell.angle_gamma   90.00
#
_symmetry.space_group_name_H-M   'P 1'
#
loop_
_entity.id
_entity.type
_entity.pdbx_description
1 polymer ?
#
loop_
_entity_poly.entity_id
_entity_poly.type
_entity_poly.pdbx_seq_one_letter_code
_entity_poly.pdbx_strand_id
1 'polypeptide(L)'
;MPITTLKLLHKEAQDMRRVKVSDLRDMVGRPSSDSFTFADLQKYALDIAFPALQRSEVFFYYLDDEGEQVRITNEAELKEGVRLMETEGDIFKMVVSGKRQVVDQDATVSFDSECSMALFVDLSRFVDNWEYTPEQEPLKKDIASLLHEPGVQGAIVDMMGEAKYATYFENVSTVFKDGGSIVEGVASMFADGQLQEMATTLMEKCPDIKELLENIMHAIQVQVHAHQEAKVAPTASQPLPPLPEDPSLVHRLLEFVTGKFFTDLSSLTSEQAGEVMFNCGVEGDQIQALSRESRIRWIAETIIHIQALNQARKEQKEKEEKVEAPAVSNHGIMDADDVDSKPSAAFVGDVSFPDGSTVRAGDTFVKTWRLKNDGKTRWPSTTELVWVGGVHLETKSERLPIPILPPGKMIDVSVEMQAPSKPARYTGFWRLSSADGKRFGQRFWVDILVVGSGKPQSSNEVHVPAALPQTTPLPPPAQVAVAAPPVVAVAPPAPVAVAAPLPVTATAPVVVPVAWQTELEALESMGFSDRAYNTALLEQYNGNVDMALNHLLN
;
A
#
# COMPACT_ATOMS: atom_id res chain seq x y z
N MET A 1 15.30 -9.01 -25.57
CA MET A 1 14.80 -9.36 -26.93
C MET A 1 13.85 -8.26 -27.38
N PRO A 2 13.40 -8.17 -28.65
CA PRO A 2 12.33 -7.22 -28.98
C PRO A 2 11.12 -7.40 -28.06
N ILE A 3 10.61 -6.31 -27.49
CA ILE A 3 9.52 -6.38 -26.50
C ILE A 3 8.27 -7.04 -27.11
N THR A 4 7.70 -8.01 -26.39
CA THR A 4 6.47 -8.72 -26.80
C THR A 4 5.24 -8.31 -25.98
N THR A 5 5.47 -7.86 -24.74
CA THR A 5 4.43 -7.57 -23.75
C THR A 5 4.54 -6.14 -23.24
N LEU A 6 3.40 -5.46 -23.18
CA LEU A 6 3.17 -4.17 -22.56
C LEU A 6 2.34 -4.38 -21.29
N LYS A 7 2.69 -3.72 -20.19
CA LYS A 7 1.86 -3.66 -18.97
C LYS A 7 1.51 -2.20 -18.71
N LEU A 8 0.31 -1.81 -19.07
CA LEU A 8 -0.19 -0.45 -18.87
C LEU A 8 -0.92 -0.40 -17.53
N LEU A 9 -0.48 0.42 -16.59
CA LEU A 9 -1.12 0.67 -15.30
C LEU A 9 -1.78 2.04 -15.31
N HIS A 10 -3.10 2.11 -15.18
CA HIS A 10 -3.81 3.36 -14.90
C HIS A 10 -3.64 3.70 -13.41
N LYS A 11 -2.82 4.71 -13.07
CA LYS A 11 -2.38 5.01 -11.68
C LYS A 11 -3.58 5.28 -10.77
N GLU A 12 -4.52 6.09 -11.22
CA GLU A 12 -5.65 6.57 -10.42
C GLU A 12 -6.71 5.49 -10.17
N ALA A 13 -6.93 4.56 -11.10
CA ALA A 13 -7.89 3.47 -10.92
C ALA A 13 -7.28 2.16 -10.39
N GLN A 14 -5.94 2.08 -10.28
CA GLN A 14 -5.20 0.85 -9.97
C GLN A 14 -5.56 -0.33 -10.90
N ASP A 15 -5.75 -0.03 -12.18
CA ASP A 15 -6.14 -0.98 -13.22
C ASP A 15 -4.95 -1.30 -14.14
N MET A 16 -4.39 -2.51 -14.01
CA MET A 16 -3.25 -2.96 -14.81
C MET A 16 -3.69 -3.86 -15.97
N ARG A 17 -3.59 -3.33 -17.20
CA ARG A 17 -3.96 -4.03 -18.43
C ARG A 17 -2.73 -4.55 -19.16
N ARG A 18 -2.71 -5.86 -19.38
CA ARG A 18 -1.67 -6.55 -20.17
C ARG A 18 -2.02 -6.44 -21.65
N VAL A 19 -1.09 -5.90 -22.42
CA VAL A 19 -1.23 -5.64 -23.86
C VAL A 19 -0.10 -6.38 -24.60
N LYS A 20 -0.40 -6.87 -25.80
CA LYS A 20 0.63 -7.46 -26.67
C LYS A 20 1.13 -6.39 -27.63
N VAL A 21 2.43 -6.38 -27.88
CA VAL A 21 3.01 -5.46 -28.88
C VAL A 21 2.54 -5.82 -30.30
N SER A 22 2.23 -7.09 -30.60
CA SER A 22 1.55 -7.45 -31.87
C SER A 22 0.16 -6.84 -31.98
N ASP A 23 -0.67 -7.00 -30.94
CA ASP A 23 -2.07 -6.54 -30.95
C ASP A 23 -2.15 -5.01 -31.04
N LEU A 24 -1.09 -4.30 -30.62
CA LEU A 24 -0.90 -2.86 -30.82
C LEU A 24 -0.44 -2.53 -32.25
N ARG A 25 0.55 -3.24 -32.83
CA ARG A 25 1.00 -3.07 -34.23
C ARG A 25 -0.14 -3.31 -35.24
N ASP A 26 -0.94 -4.35 -35.03
CA ASP A 26 -2.05 -4.73 -35.90
C ASP A 26 -3.13 -3.61 -35.98
N MET A 27 -3.32 -2.87 -34.89
CA MET A 27 -4.29 -1.77 -34.79
C MET A 27 -3.96 -0.56 -35.69
N VAL A 28 -2.71 -0.45 -36.17
CA VAL A 28 -2.18 0.67 -36.96
C VAL A 28 -2.27 0.39 -38.48
N GLY A 29 -2.57 -0.86 -38.88
CA GLY A 29 -2.55 -1.27 -40.29
C GLY A 29 -1.15 -1.30 -40.91
N ARG A 30 -0.10 -1.40 -40.08
CA ARG A 30 1.31 -1.47 -40.50
C ARG A 30 1.93 -2.84 -40.12
N PRO A 31 1.63 -3.93 -40.85
CA PRO A 31 2.05 -5.29 -40.50
C PRO A 31 3.55 -5.59 -40.73
N SER A 32 4.39 -4.56 -40.92
CA SER A 32 5.78 -4.70 -41.40
C SER A 32 6.75 -3.70 -40.77
N SER A 33 6.51 -3.30 -39.52
CA SER A 33 7.39 -2.43 -38.73
C SER A 33 7.66 -3.07 -37.37
N ASP A 34 8.93 -3.22 -36.99
CA ASP A 34 9.30 -3.76 -35.68
C ASP A 34 8.99 -2.77 -34.54
N SER A 35 9.01 -1.47 -34.80
CA SER A 35 8.65 -0.43 -33.82
C SER A 35 7.20 0.06 -33.98
N PHE A 36 6.63 0.49 -32.84
CA PHE A 36 5.40 1.29 -32.72
C PHE A 36 5.75 2.72 -32.30
N THR A 37 4.87 3.69 -32.58
CA THR A 37 5.08 5.10 -32.20
C THR A 37 4.38 5.45 -30.89
N PHE A 38 4.75 6.59 -30.30
CA PHE A 38 4.05 7.14 -29.13
C PHE A 38 2.59 7.48 -29.44
N ALA A 39 2.29 7.90 -30.67
CA ALA A 39 0.90 8.13 -31.11
C ALA A 39 0.08 6.82 -31.16
N ASP A 40 0.67 5.72 -31.65
CA ASP A 40 0.02 4.40 -31.65
C ASP A 40 -0.24 3.91 -30.22
N LEU A 41 0.71 4.17 -29.32
CA LEU A 41 0.66 3.81 -27.91
C LEU A 41 -0.39 4.60 -27.14
N GLN A 42 -0.42 5.93 -27.28
CA GLN A 42 -1.47 6.79 -26.74
C GLN A 42 -2.84 6.35 -27.26
N LYS A 43 -2.97 6.11 -28.58
CA LYS A 43 -4.22 5.68 -29.18
C LYS A 43 -4.69 4.34 -28.64
N TYR A 44 -3.82 3.32 -28.55
CA TYR A 44 -4.18 2.03 -27.96
C TYR A 44 -4.59 2.21 -26.48
N ALA A 45 -3.82 2.98 -25.73
CA ALA A 45 -4.05 3.20 -24.30
C ALA A 45 -5.39 3.91 -24.01
N LEU A 46 -5.82 4.83 -24.87
CA LEU A 46 -7.08 5.57 -24.70
C LEU A 46 -8.27 4.87 -25.38
N ASP A 47 -8.15 4.42 -26.62
CA ASP A 47 -9.27 3.84 -27.38
C ASP A 47 -9.63 2.40 -26.98
N ILE A 48 -8.64 1.61 -26.51
CA ILE A 48 -8.84 0.18 -26.20
C ILE A 48 -8.51 -0.14 -24.75
N ALA A 49 -7.36 0.28 -24.22
CA ALA A 49 -6.99 -0.09 -22.86
C ALA A 49 -7.88 0.63 -21.84
N PHE A 50 -7.98 1.96 -21.89
CA PHE A 50 -8.71 2.76 -20.90
C PHE A 50 -9.67 3.78 -21.55
N PRO A 51 -10.81 3.35 -22.14
CA PRO A 51 -11.80 4.26 -22.74
C PRO A 51 -12.30 5.38 -21.81
N ALA A 52 -12.26 5.18 -20.49
CA ALA A 52 -12.59 6.21 -19.50
C ALA A 52 -11.65 7.43 -19.54
N LEU A 53 -10.43 7.28 -20.08
CA LEU A 53 -9.40 8.32 -20.15
C LEU A 53 -9.43 9.15 -21.45
N GLN A 54 -10.23 8.79 -22.46
CA GLN A 54 -10.30 9.51 -23.76
C GLN A 54 -10.62 11.03 -23.66
N ARG A 55 -11.09 11.51 -22.50
CA ARG A 55 -11.45 12.91 -22.24
C ARG A 55 -10.64 13.55 -21.10
N SER A 56 -9.61 12.87 -20.59
CA SER A 56 -8.73 13.38 -19.53
C SER A 56 -7.45 13.97 -20.13
N GLU A 57 -6.75 14.83 -19.38
CA GLU A 57 -5.34 15.09 -19.67
C GLU A 57 -4.54 13.88 -19.17
N VAL A 58 -3.80 13.20 -20.04
CA VAL A 58 -3.15 11.92 -19.73
C VAL A 58 -1.66 11.97 -20.00
N PHE A 59 -0.89 11.61 -18.97
CA PHE A 59 0.55 11.49 -18.99
C PHE A 59 0.96 10.02 -18.99
N PHE A 60 2.05 9.74 -19.70
CA PHE A 60 2.61 8.40 -19.84
C PHE A 60 4.01 8.41 -19.22
N TYR A 61 4.37 7.32 -18.55
CA TYR A 61 5.67 7.13 -17.93
C TYR A 61 6.14 5.70 -18.20
N TYR A 62 7.45 5.51 -18.30
CA TYR A 62 8.06 4.19 -18.09
C TYR A 62 8.63 4.10 -16.67
N LEU A 63 8.99 2.89 -16.26
CA LEU A 63 9.83 2.66 -15.08
C LEU A 63 11.25 2.36 -15.57
N ASP A 64 12.25 3.01 -14.99
CA ASP A 64 13.66 2.74 -15.25
C ASP A 64 14.22 1.60 -14.37
N ASP A 65 15.54 1.43 -14.38
CA ASP A 65 16.29 0.40 -13.66
C ASP A 65 16.41 0.65 -12.14
N GLU A 66 16.25 1.90 -11.69
CA GLU A 66 16.11 2.22 -10.25
C GLU A 66 14.64 2.14 -9.79
N GLY A 67 13.70 2.19 -10.75
CA GLY A 67 12.26 2.05 -10.54
C GLY A 67 11.49 3.37 -10.54
N GLU A 68 12.13 4.49 -10.91
CA GLU A 68 11.51 5.81 -10.95
C GLU A 68 10.60 5.97 -12.17
N GLN A 69 9.63 6.91 -12.07
CA GLN A 69 8.63 7.16 -13.12
C GLN A 69 9.13 8.24 -14.10
N VAL A 70 9.83 7.82 -15.15
CA VAL A 70 10.31 8.73 -16.20
C VAL A 70 9.20 9.04 -17.20
N ARG A 71 8.85 10.33 -17.32
CA ARG A 71 7.75 10.80 -18.19
C ARG A 71 8.10 10.70 -19.68
N ILE A 72 7.18 10.14 -20.45
CA ILE A 72 7.20 10.11 -21.91
C ILE A 72 6.37 11.27 -22.46
N THR A 73 7.06 12.15 -23.17
CA THR A 73 6.53 13.28 -23.93
C THR A 73 6.77 13.13 -25.43
N ASN A 74 7.78 12.35 -25.83
CA ASN A 74 8.22 12.22 -27.22
C ASN A 74 8.78 10.84 -27.59
N GLU A 75 9.06 10.68 -28.89
CA GLU A 75 9.60 9.47 -29.53
C GLU A 75 10.98 9.03 -29.03
N ALA A 76 11.80 9.92 -28.46
CA ALA A 76 13.12 9.55 -27.94
C ALA A 76 13.01 8.92 -26.55
N GLU A 77 12.21 9.50 -25.67
CA GLU A 77 11.89 8.93 -24.34
C GLU A 77 11.20 7.57 -24.46
N LEU A 78 10.27 7.40 -25.40
CA LEU A 78 9.67 6.08 -25.67
C LEU A 78 10.72 5.05 -26.11
N LYS A 79 11.65 5.44 -26.99
CA LYS A 79 12.72 4.54 -27.46
C LYS A 79 13.71 4.20 -26.35
N GLU A 80 14.00 5.14 -25.45
CA GLU A 80 14.92 4.90 -24.35
C GLU A 80 14.30 3.98 -23.28
N GLY A 81 13.04 4.20 -22.91
CA GLY A 81 12.30 3.27 -22.05
C GLY A 81 12.20 1.86 -22.66
N VAL A 82 11.95 1.76 -23.97
CA VAL A 82 11.99 0.48 -24.69
C VAL A 82 13.40 -0.13 -24.65
N ARG A 83 14.46 0.64 -24.90
CA ARG A 83 15.86 0.19 -24.88
C ARG A 83 16.29 -0.35 -23.51
N LEU A 84 15.90 0.33 -22.42
CA LEU A 84 16.14 -0.10 -21.05
C LEU A 84 15.48 -1.46 -20.80
N MET A 85 14.17 -1.57 -21.06
CA MET A 85 13.45 -2.83 -20.87
C MET A 85 13.95 -3.96 -21.79
N GLU A 86 14.30 -3.71 -23.07
CA GLU A 86 14.89 -4.74 -23.93
C GLU A 86 16.23 -5.30 -23.42
N THR A 87 16.88 -4.59 -22.49
CA THR A 87 18.11 -5.00 -21.80
C THR A 87 17.81 -5.80 -20.51
N GLU A 88 16.80 -5.42 -19.73
CA GLU A 88 16.49 -6.05 -18.44
C GLU A 88 15.44 -7.17 -18.49
N GLY A 89 14.46 -7.08 -19.39
CA GLY A 89 13.39 -8.06 -19.54
C GLY A 89 12.30 -7.62 -20.52
N ASP A 90 11.79 -8.56 -21.31
CA ASP A 90 10.94 -8.33 -22.50
C ASP A 90 9.50 -7.79 -22.22
N ILE A 91 9.32 -7.00 -21.16
CA ILE A 91 8.07 -6.38 -20.71
C ILE A 91 8.25 -4.86 -20.62
N PHE A 92 7.56 -4.07 -21.44
CA PHE A 92 7.49 -2.62 -21.21
C PHE A 92 6.41 -2.35 -20.15
N LYS A 93 6.83 -2.06 -18.91
CA LYS A 93 5.94 -1.52 -17.87
C LYS A 93 5.72 -0.02 -18.14
N MET A 94 4.47 0.42 -18.05
CA MET A 94 4.11 1.83 -18.19
C MET A 94 3.10 2.26 -17.13
N VAL A 95 3.26 3.47 -16.61
CA VAL A 95 2.24 4.15 -15.84
C VAL A 95 1.51 5.14 -16.75
N VAL A 96 0.18 5.12 -16.68
CA VAL A 96 -0.73 6.02 -17.36
C VAL A 96 -1.45 6.79 -16.26
N SER A 97 -1.14 8.07 -16.12
CA SER A 97 -1.74 8.95 -15.10
C SER A 97 -2.67 9.95 -15.77
N GLY A 98 -3.93 9.98 -15.35
CA GLY A 98 -4.96 10.85 -15.91
C GLY A 98 -5.45 11.90 -14.92
N LYS A 99 -5.25 13.19 -15.23
CA LYS A 99 -6.02 14.25 -14.57
C LYS A 99 -7.46 14.18 -15.06
N ARG A 100 -8.32 13.62 -14.21
CA ARG A 100 -9.78 13.67 -14.37
C ARG A 100 -10.19 15.14 -14.47
N GLN A 101 -10.80 15.54 -15.58
CA GLN A 101 -11.29 16.91 -15.76
C GLN A 101 -12.54 17.12 -14.89
N VAL A 102 -12.33 17.49 -13.62
CA VAL A 102 -13.38 17.88 -12.68
C VAL A 102 -13.94 19.23 -13.13
N VAL A 103 -15.27 19.32 -13.23
CA VAL A 103 -15.95 20.60 -13.42
C VAL A 103 -16.12 21.26 -12.05
N ASP A 104 -15.07 21.99 -11.68
CA ASP A 104 -15.00 23.01 -10.63
C ASP A 104 -15.11 22.58 -9.15
N GLN A 105 -14.51 23.42 -8.31
CA GLN A 105 -14.50 23.49 -6.85
C GLN A 105 -13.74 22.43 -6.02
N ASP A 106 -13.19 22.95 -4.92
CA ASP A 106 -12.32 22.38 -3.88
C ASP A 106 -11.04 21.64 -4.29
N ALA A 107 -9.91 22.32 -4.08
CA ALA A 107 -8.57 21.83 -4.35
C ALA A 107 -8.03 20.94 -3.22
N THR A 108 -8.23 19.63 -3.35
CA THR A 108 -7.55 18.64 -2.50
C THR A 108 -6.08 18.46 -2.92
N VAL A 109 -5.17 18.53 -1.95
CA VAL A 109 -3.74 18.28 -2.18
C VAL A 109 -3.52 16.77 -2.28
N SER A 110 -3.10 16.31 -3.45
CA SER A 110 -2.86 14.88 -3.73
C SER A 110 -1.61 14.38 -3.01
N PHE A 111 -1.77 13.83 -1.80
CA PHE A 111 -0.75 13.00 -1.16
C PHE A 111 -0.52 11.72 -1.98
N ASP A 112 0.73 11.32 -2.20
CA ASP A 112 1.03 10.19 -3.08
C ASP A 112 0.81 8.82 -2.39
N SER A 113 0.40 7.82 -3.17
CA SER A 113 -0.07 6.52 -2.66
C SER A 113 1.04 5.69 -2.00
N GLU A 114 2.31 6.05 -2.23
CA GLU A 114 3.46 5.36 -1.64
C GLU A 114 3.73 5.85 -0.22
N CYS A 115 3.50 7.14 0.07
CA CYS A 115 3.54 7.69 1.42
C CYS A 115 2.44 7.09 2.31
N SER A 116 1.22 6.92 1.80
CA SER A 116 0.14 6.28 2.56
C SER A 116 0.41 4.81 2.82
N MET A 117 0.90 4.05 1.84
CA MET A 117 1.28 2.64 2.06
C MET A 117 2.45 2.49 3.05
N ALA A 118 3.44 3.38 3.01
CA ALA A 118 4.51 3.41 4.00
C ALA A 118 3.97 3.72 5.41
N LEU A 119 3.15 4.77 5.56
CA LEU A 119 2.50 5.14 6.81
C LEU A 119 1.64 4.01 7.37
N PHE A 120 0.90 3.27 6.55
CA PHE A 120 0.10 2.12 7.00
C PHE A 120 0.95 0.93 7.42
N VAL A 121 2.03 0.63 6.69
CA VAL A 121 2.99 -0.40 7.10
C VAL A 121 3.64 -0.03 8.44
N ASP A 122 3.97 1.25 8.65
CA ASP A 122 4.60 1.71 9.90
C ASP A 122 3.58 1.84 11.05
N LEU A 123 2.32 2.19 10.79
CA LEU A 123 1.21 2.11 11.76
C LEU A 123 0.93 0.67 12.20
N SER A 124 0.89 -0.28 11.26
CA SER A 124 0.74 -1.71 11.59
C SER A 124 1.93 -2.22 12.40
N ARG A 125 3.17 -1.93 11.96
CA ARG A 125 4.39 -2.25 12.73
C ARG A 125 4.41 -1.60 14.11
N PHE A 126 3.88 -0.39 14.26
CA PHE A 126 3.77 0.31 15.54
C PHE A 126 2.79 -0.41 16.47
N VAL A 127 1.60 -0.80 15.97
CA VAL A 127 0.65 -1.60 16.75
C VAL A 127 1.22 -2.98 17.10
N ASP A 128 1.94 -3.63 16.17
CA ASP A 128 2.63 -4.91 16.43
C ASP A 128 3.70 -4.78 17.53
N ASN A 129 4.56 -3.76 17.44
CA ASN A 129 5.67 -3.52 18.38
C ASN A 129 5.26 -2.84 19.70
N TRP A 130 4.00 -2.40 19.86
CA TRP A 130 3.48 -1.86 21.12
C TRP A 130 3.67 -2.88 22.27
N GLU A 131 4.50 -2.55 23.26
CA GLU A 131 4.57 -3.25 24.55
C GLU A 131 3.34 -2.93 25.41
N TYR A 132 2.51 -3.94 25.68
CA TYR A 132 1.19 -3.79 26.29
C TYR A 132 1.06 -4.57 27.61
N THR A 133 0.25 -4.09 28.55
CA THR A 133 -0.14 -4.86 29.74
C THR A 133 -1.24 -5.87 29.38
N PRO A 134 -1.47 -6.96 30.15
CA PRO A 134 -2.55 -7.91 29.86
C PRO A 134 -3.95 -7.28 29.75
N GLU A 135 -4.17 -6.18 30.47
CA GLU A 135 -5.41 -5.38 30.45
C GLU A 135 -5.59 -4.57 29.15
N GLN A 136 -4.51 -4.36 28.39
CA GLN A 136 -4.49 -3.65 27.11
C GLN A 136 -4.56 -4.59 25.89
N GLU A 137 -4.48 -5.92 26.09
CA GLU A 137 -4.55 -6.91 25.00
C GLU A 137 -5.80 -6.78 24.11
N PRO A 138 -7.02 -6.57 24.65
CA PRO A 138 -8.21 -6.40 23.82
C PRO A 138 -8.17 -5.09 23.02
N LEU A 139 -7.67 -4.00 23.62
CA LEU A 139 -7.52 -2.71 22.95
C LEU A 139 -6.54 -2.81 21.77
N LYS A 140 -5.43 -3.55 21.92
CA LYS A 140 -4.50 -3.85 20.84
C LYS A 140 -5.15 -4.72 19.75
N LYS A 141 -5.91 -5.77 20.10
CA LYS A 141 -6.66 -6.60 19.13
C LYS A 141 -7.68 -5.79 18.33
N ASP A 142 -8.43 -4.90 18.99
CA ASP A 142 -9.50 -4.13 18.36
C ASP A 142 -8.95 -2.94 17.55
N ILE A 143 -7.89 -2.25 17.98
CA ILE A 143 -7.16 -1.25 17.15
C ILE A 143 -6.54 -1.93 15.91
N ALA A 144 -5.92 -3.11 16.07
CA ALA A 144 -5.41 -3.86 14.94
C ALA A 144 -6.55 -4.26 13.97
N SER A 145 -7.73 -4.62 14.50
CA SER A 145 -8.92 -4.91 13.68
C SER A 145 -9.37 -3.66 12.92
N LEU A 146 -9.45 -2.49 13.57
CA LEU A 146 -9.87 -1.23 12.96
C LEU A 146 -8.98 -0.84 11.76
N LEU A 147 -7.65 -1.05 11.85
CA LEU A 147 -6.72 -0.81 10.74
C LEU A 147 -6.89 -1.78 9.57
N HIS A 148 -7.63 -2.89 9.73
CA HIS A 148 -7.94 -3.87 8.70
C HIS A 148 -9.40 -3.78 8.19
N GLU A 149 -10.26 -2.96 8.80
CA GLU A 149 -11.65 -2.80 8.36
C GLU A 149 -11.74 -2.12 6.98
N PRO A 150 -12.66 -2.56 6.08
CA PRO A 150 -12.82 -1.95 4.77
C PRO A 150 -13.17 -0.47 4.85
N GLY A 151 -12.55 0.34 3.99
CA GLY A 151 -12.80 1.79 3.93
C GLY A 151 -12.02 2.60 4.96
N VAL A 152 -11.79 2.09 6.17
CA VAL A 152 -11.09 2.82 7.26
C VAL A 152 -9.70 3.29 6.83
N GLN A 153 -8.95 2.45 6.10
CA GLN A 153 -7.65 2.82 5.57
C GLN A 153 -7.71 4.07 4.67
N GLY A 154 -8.69 4.10 3.75
CA GLY A 154 -8.93 5.26 2.89
C GLY A 154 -9.41 6.48 3.68
N ALA A 155 -10.29 6.28 4.67
CA ALA A 155 -10.79 7.35 5.53
C ALA A 155 -9.68 8.02 6.35
N ILE A 156 -8.69 7.27 6.83
CA ILE A 156 -7.49 7.79 7.50
C ILE A 156 -6.60 8.55 6.50
N VAL A 157 -6.39 8.05 5.28
CA VAL A 157 -5.61 8.77 4.25
C VAL A 157 -6.28 10.10 3.88
N ASP A 158 -7.60 10.11 3.68
CA ASP A 158 -8.38 11.32 3.43
C ASP A 158 -8.17 12.35 4.55
N MET A 159 -8.31 11.91 5.83
CA MET A 159 -8.06 12.77 6.98
C MET A 159 -6.63 13.30 7.00
N MET A 160 -5.62 12.47 6.76
CA MET A 160 -4.22 12.93 6.72
C MET A 160 -3.91 13.93 5.60
N GLY A 161 -4.75 14.01 4.56
CA GLY A 161 -4.72 15.06 3.54
C GLY A 161 -5.27 16.42 4.01
N GLU A 162 -6.04 16.46 5.11
CA GLU A 162 -6.52 17.70 5.71
C GLU A 162 -5.54 18.22 6.77
N ALA A 163 -5.12 19.49 6.63
CA ALA A 163 -4.11 20.11 7.49
C ALA A 163 -4.45 20.11 9.00
N LYS A 164 -5.74 19.97 9.37
CA LYS A 164 -6.18 19.89 10.76
C LYS A 164 -5.88 18.54 11.43
N TYR A 165 -5.93 17.42 10.70
CA TYR A 165 -5.61 16.11 11.26
C TYR A 165 -4.11 15.82 11.19
N ALA A 166 -3.41 16.37 10.19
CA ALA A 166 -1.95 16.24 10.07
C ALA A 166 -1.22 16.65 11.37
N THR A 167 -1.62 17.76 12.01
CA THR A 167 -1.04 18.21 13.29
C THR A 167 -1.37 17.27 14.46
N TYR A 168 -2.52 16.58 14.44
CA TYR A 168 -2.84 15.57 15.46
C TYR A 168 -1.91 14.35 15.35
N PHE A 169 -1.60 13.90 14.12
CA PHE A 169 -0.61 12.84 13.89
C PHE A 169 0.82 13.28 14.21
N GLU A 170 1.20 14.54 13.99
CA GLU A 170 2.50 15.07 14.42
C GLU A 170 2.65 15.10 15.95
N ASN A 171 1.62 15.51 16.68
CA ASN A 171 1.61 15.48 18.16
C ASN A 171 1.79 14.07 18.73
N VAL A 172 1.24 13.05 18.06
CA VAL A 172 1.49 11.63 18.41
C VAL A 172 2.95 11.26 18.12
N SER A 173 3.49 11.70 16.99
CA SER A 173 4.86 11.42 16.58
C SER A 173 5.92 12.06 17.51
N THR A 174 5.67 13.24 18.07
CA THR A 174 6.59 13.90 19.02
C THR A 174 6.63 13.17 20.36
N VAL A 175 5.48 12.79 20.93
CA VAL A 175 5.43 12.03 22.20
C VAL A 175 6.25 10.73 22.13
N PHE A 176 6.28 10.05 20.97
CA PHE A 176 7.13 8.87 20.79
C PHE A 176 8.62 9.17 20.59
N LYS A 177 8.98 10.28 19.95
CA LYS A 177 10.39 10.71 19.81
C LYS A 177 11.00 11.08 21.16
N ASP A 178 10.20 11.60 22.08
CA ASP A 178 10.59 11.95 23.45
C ASP A 178 10.52 10.77 24.43
N GLY A 179 10.13 9.57 23.97
CA GLY A 179 10.09 8.34 24.79
C GLY A 179 8.87 8.22 25.72
N GLY A 180 7.80 8.97 25.46
CA GLY A 180 6.55 8.89 26.22
C GLY A 180 5.75 7.62 25.96
N SER A 181 4.86 7.26 26.91
CA SER A 181 3.97 6.11 26.76
C SER A 181 2.86 6.37 25.72
N ILE A 182 2.46 5.33 25.00
CA ILE A 182 1.28 5.33 24.11
C ILE A 182 0.04 5.83 24.85
N VAL A 183 -0.13 5.44 26.12
CA VAL A 183 -1.25 5.88 26.96
C VAL A 183 -1.19 7.39 27.24
N GLU A 184 -0.01 8.00 27.31
CA GLU A 184 0.14 9.44 27.57
C GLU A 184 -0.07 10.28 26.31
N GLY A 185 0.40 9.84 25.16
CA GLY A 185 0.10 10.48 23.87
C GLY A 185 -1.40 10.45 23.56
N VAL A 186 -2.02 9.27 23.70
CA VAL A 186 -3.47 9.10 23.51
C VAL A 186 -4.26 9.89 24.56
N ALA A 187 -3.82 9.95 25.83
CA ALA A 187 -4.45 10.78 26.85
C ALA A 187 -4.44 12.28 26.49
N SER A 188 -3.38 12.78 25.85
CA SER A 188 -3.32 14.18 25.39
C SER A 188 -4.32 14.43 24.26
N MET A 189 -4.29 13.64 23.19
CA MET A 189 -5.26 13.75 22.08
C MET A 189 -6.71 13.68 22.57
N PHE A 190 -6.95 12.87 23.59
CA PHE A 190 -8.26 12.63 24.16
C PHE A 190 -8.73 13.80 25.05
N ALA A 191 -7.85 14.39 25.85
CA ALA A 191 -8.13 15.60 26.61
C ALA A 191 -8.34 16.83 25.69
N ASP A 192 -7.61 16.90 24.58
CA ASP A 192 -7.76 17.94 23.55
C ASP A 192 -8.98 17.71 22.62
N GLY A 193 -9.72 16.61 22.79
CA GLY A 193 -10.90 16.26 21.99
C GLY A 193 -10.63 15.80 20.54
N GLN A 194 -9.35 15.78 20.13
CA GLN A 194 -8.88 15.38 18.80
C GLN A 194 -9.33 13.96 18.44
N LEU A 195 -9.30 13.06 19.44
CA LEU A 195 -9.69 11.66 19.26
C LEU A 195 -11.19 11.52 18.93
N GLN A 196 -12.07 12.33 19.54
CA GLN A 196 -13.50 12.35 19.23
C GLN A 196 -13.79 12.92 17.83
N GLU A 197 -13.03 13.94 17.37
CA GLU A 197 -13.21 14.50 16.02
C GLU A 197 -12.79 13.49 14.93
N MET A 198 -11.65 12.83 15.12
CA MET A 198 -11.20 11.73 14.26
C MET A 198 -12.21 10.57 14.26
N ALA A 199 -12.70 10.15 15.44
CA ALA A 199 -13.69 9.09 15.55
C ALA A 199 -15.01 9.44 14.84
N THR A 200 -15.50 10.67 14.98
CA THR A 200 -16.72 11.15 14.31
C THR A 200 -16.57 11.07 12.79
N THR A 201 -15.46 11.59 12.27
CA THR A 201 -15.16 11.63 10.82
C THR A 201 -14.95 10.23 10.23
N LEU A 202 -14.38 9.30 11.01
CA LEU A 202 -14.22 7.90 10.61
C LEU A 202 -15.59 7.22 10.42
N MET A 203 -16.59 7.48 11.27
CA MET A 203 -17.94 6.92 11.08
C MET A 203 -18.69 7.54 9.91
N GLU A 204 -18.55 8.85 9.67
CA GLU A 204 -19.18 9.52 8.52
C GLU A 204 -18.72 8.91 7.19
N LYS A 205 -17.45 8.48 7.14
CA LYS A 205 -16.88 7.75 6.00
C LYS A 205 -17.16 6.24 6.04
N CYS A 206 -17.27 5.63 7.23
CA CYS A 206 -17.42 4.19 7.45
C CYS A 206 -18.43 3.90 8.59
N PRO A 207 -19.76 3.85 8.33
CA PRO A 207 -20.75 3.69 9.39
C PRO A 207 -20.69 2.31 10.07
N ASP A 208 -20.24 1.27 9.35
CA ASP A 208 -20.22 -0.11 9.82
C ASP A 208 -19.24 -0.35 11.00
N ILE A 209 -18.26 0.54 11.21
CA ILE A 209 -17.29 0.40 12.31
C ILE A 209 -17.76 0.99 13.65
N LYS A 210 -19.00 1.51 13.76
CA LYS A 210 -19.52 2.16 14.99
C LYS A 210 -19.28 1.32 16.25
N GLU A 211 -19.64 0.03 16.26
CA GLU A 211 -19.45 -0.85 17.43
C GLU A 211 -17.97 -1.07 17.76
N LEU A 212 -17.10 -1.24 16.75
CA LEU A 212 -15.66 -1.42 16.96
C LEU A 212 -15.02 -0.15 17.54
N LEU A 213 -15.39 1.00 17.00
CA LEU A 213 -14.90 2.30 17.41
C LEU A 213 -15.39 2.68 18.82
N GLU A 214 -16.64 2.35 19.17
CA GLU A 214 -17.16 2.44 20.55
C GLU A 214 -16.29 1.59 21.49
N ASN A 215 -16.03 0.31 21.19
CA ASN A 215 -15.24 -0.56 22.07
C ASN A 215 -13.80 0.00 22.28
N ILE A 216 -13.15 0.50 21.23
CA ILE A 216 -11.81 1.11 21.28
C ILE A 216 -11.81 2.39 22.12
N MET A 217 -12.71 3.33 21.81
CA MET A 217 -12.77 4.63 22.51
C MET A 217 -13.08 4.47 24.00
N HIS A 218 -13.94 3.51 24.37
CA HIS A 218 -14.20 3.18 25.78
C HIS A 218 -12.97 2.56 26.47
N ALA A 219 -12.21 1.68 25.81
CA ALA A 219 -11.01 1.11 26.40
C ALA A 219 -9.91 2.17 26.58
N ILE A 220 -9.82 3.13 25.66
CA ILE A 220 -8.97 4.32 25.81
C ILE A 220 -9.44 5.17 27.01
N GLN A 221 -10.73 5.52 27.11
CA GLN A 221 -11.28 6.28 28.25
C GLN A 221 -10.94 5.63 29.59
N VAL A 222 -11.03 4.30 29.71
CA VAL A 222 -10.69 3.53 30.92
C VAL A 222 -9.19 3.64 31.24
N GLN A 223 -8.32 3.45 30.25
CA GLN A 223 -6.86 3.58 30.43
C GLN A 223 -6.47 5.01 30.84
N VAL A 224 -7.09 6.03 30.24
CA VAL A 224 -6.87 7.44 30.60
C VAL A 224 -7.35 7.74 32.02
N HIS A 225 -8.53 7.26 32.42
CA HIS A 225 -9.06 7.44 33.78
C HIS A 225 -8.17 6.76 34.83
N ALA A 226 -7.75 5.52 34.59
CA ALA A 226 -6.83 4.79 35.48
C ALA A 226 -5.48 5.51 35.63
N HIS A 227 -4.91 6.04 34.54
CA HIS A 227 -3.67 6.81 34.57
C HIS A 227 -3.81 8.17 35.27
N GLN A 228 -4.99 8.79 35.22
CA GLN A 228 -5.31 9.99 35.99
C GLN A 228 -5.49 9.70 37.48
N GLU A 229 -6.25 8.67 37.86
CA GLU A 229 -6.40 8.27 39.28
C GLU A 229 -5.06 7.85 39.89
N ALA A 230 -4.18 7.14 39.16
CA ALA A 230 -2.85 6.77 39.62
C ALA A 230 -1.92 7.98 39.90
N LYS A 231 -2.21 9.16 39.32
CA LYS A 231 -1.50 10.42 39.58
C LYS A 231 -2.10 11.23 40.75
N VAL A 232 -3.20 10.77 41.36
CA VAL A 232 -3.88 11.42 42.50
C VAL A 232 -3.74 10.58 43.77
N ALA A 233 -3.55 11.23 44.92
CA ALA A 233 -3.39 10.53 46.19
C ALA A 233 -4.69 9.79 46.61
N PRO A 234 -4.60 8.57 47.16
CA PRO A 234 -5.77 7.74 47.47
C PRO A 234 -6.67 8.40 48.52
N THR A 235 -7.77 8.95 48.05
CA THR A 235 -8.84 9.54 48.88
C THR A 235 -9.86 8.45 49.20
N ALA A 236 -10.41 8.42 50.41
CA ALA A 236 -11.27 7.32 50.86
C ALA A 236 -12.57 7.22 50.01
N SER A 237 -12.66 6.18 49.19
CA SER A 237 -13.78 5.95 48.27
C SER A 237 -15.10 5.76 49.01
N GLN A 238 -16.13 6.49 48.58
CA GLN A 238 -17.52 6.20 48.97
C GLN A 238 -17.97 4.86 48.33
N PRO A 239 -18.84 4.07 48.97
CA PRO A 239 -19.47 2.92 48.33
C PRO A 239 -20.31 3.37 47.13
N LEU A 240 -20.11 2.72 45.98
CA LEU A 240 -20.90 2.98 44.78
C LEU A 240 -22.21 2.16 44.77
N PRO A 241 -23.28 2.65 44.11
CA PRO A 241 -24.50 1.89 43.91
C PRO A 241 -24.27 0.71 42.94
N PRO A 242 -25.15 -0.30 42.92
CA PRO A 242 -25.01 -1.44 42.01
C PRO A 242 -25.02 -1.01 40.53
N LEU A 243 -24.43 -1.85 39.68
CA LEU A 243 -24.49 -1.71 38.22
C LEU A 243 -25.92 -2.01 37.70
N PRO A 244 -26.34 -1.40 36.57
CA PRO A 244 -27.71 -1.55 36.07
C PRO A 244 -27.94 -2.91 35.37
N GLU A 245 -29.20 -3.33 35.27
CA GLU A 245 -29.59 -4.62 34.66
C GLU A 245 -29.32 -4.67 33.14
N ASP A 246 -29.40 -3.54 32.44
CA ASP A 246 -28.91 -3.37 31.07
C ASP A 246 -27.80 -2.30 31.03
N PRO A 247 -26.52 -2.70 31.16
CA PRO A 247 -25.38 -1.80 31.04
C PRO A 247 -25.33 -1.03 29.70
N SER A 248 -25.88 -1.58 28.61
CA SER A 248 -25.79 -0.97 27.27
C SER A 248 -26.55 0.36 27.14
N LEU A 249 -27.43 0.67 28.10
CA LEU A 249 -28.12 1.96 28.19
C LEU A 249 -27.15 3.12 28.43
N VAL A 250 -26.04 2.91 29.15
CA VAL A 250 -25.08 3.98 29.50
C VAL A 250 -24.55 4.70 28.26
N HIS A 251 -24.20 4.00 27.19
CA HIS A 251 -23.69 4.61 25.97
C HIS A 251 -24.75 5.50 25.29
N ARG A 252 -25.98 5.00 25.14
CA ARG A 252 -27.09 5.75 24.52
C ARG A 252 -27.48 6.97 25.37
N LEU A 253 -27.36 6.87 26.70
CA LEU A 253 -27.65 7.95 27.62
C LEU A 253 -26.53 9.01 27.65
N LEU A 254 -25.26 8.62 27.53
CA LEU A 254 -24.16 9.56 27.32
C LEU A 254 -24.31 10.31 25.98
N GLU A 255 -24.64 9.59 24.90
CA GLU A 255 -24.92 10.18 23.58
C GLU A 255 -26.11 11.16 23.63
N PHE A 256 -27.19 10.80 24.34
CA PHE A 256 -28.38 11.63 24.53
C PHE A 256 -28.13 12.88 25.41
N VAL A 257 -27.48 12.73 26.57
CA VAL A 257 -27.27 13.81 27.56
C VAL A 257 -26.21 14.83 27.12
N THR A 258 -25.27 14.44 26.25
CA THR A 258 -24.20 15.33 25.77
C THR A 258 -24.37 15.79 24.32
N GLY A 259 -25.20 15.10 23.52
CA GLY A 259 -25.27 15.28 22.07
C GLY A 259 -24.02 14.82 21.32
N LYS A 260 -23.09 14.10 21.97
CA LYS A 260 -21.86 13.58 21.37
C LYS A 260 -21.91 12.06 21.30
N PHE A 261 -21.66 11.51 20.10
CA PHE A 261 -21.47 10.08 19.88
C PHE A 261 -20.51 9.44 20.92
N PHE A 262 -19.40 10.12 21.21
CA PHE A 262 -18.49 9.73 22.28
C PHE A 262 -18.31 10.86 23.28
N THR A 263 -18.55 10.56 24.56
CA THR A 263 -18.43 11.50 25.67
C THR A 263 -17.11 11.26 26.41
N ASP A 264 -16.27 12.29 26.55
CA ASP A 264 -15.25 12.24 27.60
C ASP A 264 -15.91 12.36 28.98
N LEU A 265 -15.79 11.32 29.80
CA LEU A 265 -16.25 11.31 31.19
C LEU A 265 -15.59 12.41 32.05
N SER A 266 -14.35 12.81 31.76
CA SER A 266 -13.66 13.90 32.49
C SER A 266 -14.30 15.27 32.23
N SER A 267 -15.00 15.44 31.09
CA SER A 267 -15.74 16.65 30.72
C SER A 267 -17.16 16.74 31.29
N LEU A 268 -17.74 15.64 31.80
CA LEU A 268 -19.12 15.62 32.32
C LEU A 268 -19.32 16.58 33.50
N THR A 269 -20.41 17.33 33.52
CA THR A 269 -20.83 18.02 34.75
C THR A 269 -21.37 17.02 35.77
N SER A 270 -21.40 17.41 37.05
CA SER A 270 -22.00 16.57 38.12
C SER A 270 -23.49 16.29 37.84
N GLU A 271 -24.18 17.24 37.21
CA GLU A 271 -25.59 17.15 36.82
C GLU A 271 -25.79 16.14 35.68
N GLN A 272 -25.03 16.24 34.58
CA GLN A 272 -25.07 15.28 33.47
C GLN A 272 -24.72 13.85 33.92
N ALA A 273 -23.68 13.69 34.75
CA ALA A 273 -23.33 12.38 35.31
C ALA A 273 -24.46 11.82 36.20
N GLY A 274 -25.15 12.69 36.95
CA GLY A 274 -26.34 12.30 37.73
C GLY A 274 -27.53 11.91 36.86
N GLU A 275 -27.77 12.60 35.75
CA GLU A 275 -28.83 12.29 34.79
C GLU A 275 -28.62 10.94 34.10
N VAL A 276 -27.39 10.62 33.70
CA VAL A 276 -27.05 9.29 33.17
C VAL A 276 -27.30 8.19 34.21
N MET A 277 -26.89 8.38 35.46
CA MET A 277 -27.14 7.42 36.54
C MET A 277 -28.65 7.23 36.82
N PHE A 278 -29.42 8.32 36.84
CA PHE A 278 -30.86 8.27 37.07
C PHE A 278 -31.59 7.51 35.95
N ASN A 279 -31.26 7.79 34.69
CA ASN A 279 -31.84 7.11 33.53
C ASN A 279 -31.40 5.65 33.41
N CYS A 280 -30.31 5.24 34.08
CA CYS A 280 -29.93 3.83 34.26
C CYS A 280 -30.62 3.15 35.47
N GLY A 281 -31.48 3.85 36.21
CA GLY A 281 -32.27 3.30 37.32
C GLY A 281 -31.68 3.50 38.73
N VAL A 282 -30.63 4.30 38.90
CA VAL A 282 -30.11 4.63 40.24
C VAL A 282 -31.03 5.63 40.94
N GLU A 283 -31.34 5.39 42.23
CA GLU A 283 -32.25 6.24 43.00
C GLU A 283 -31.70 7.67 43.21
N GLY A 284 -32.56 8.67 43.11
CA GLY A 284 -32.18 10.08 43.22
C GLY A 284 -31.47 10.46 44.52
N ASP A 285 -31.86 9.85 45.65
CA ASP A 285 -31.23 10.05 46.96
C ASP A 285 -29.80 9.49 47.00
N GLN A 286 -29.56 8.36 46.33
CA GLN A 286 -28.22 7.78 46.20
C GLN A 286 -27.33 8.68 45.32
N ILE A 287 -27.86 9.17 44.19
CA ILE A 287 -27.14 10.08 43.29
C ILE A 287 -26.76 11.37 44.03
N GLN A 288 -27.67 11.97 44.80
CA GLN A 288 -27.40 13.18 45.58
C GLN A 288 -26.31 13.02 46.64
N ALA A 289 -26.12 11.81 47.19
CA ALA A 289 -25.07 11.52 48.18
C ALA A 289 -23.66 11.34 47.57
N LEU A 290 -23.56 11.10 46.26
CA LEU A 290 -22.30 10.87 45.55
C LEU A 290 -21.67 12.17 45.02
N SER A 291 -20.36 12.33 45.22
CA SER A 291 -19.59 13.38 44.56
C SER A 291 -19.54 13.18 43.04
N ARG A 292 -19.17 14.21 42.28
CA ARG A 292 -19.02 14.15 40.83
C ARG A 292 -18.08 13.01 40.40
N GLU A 293 -16.98 12.85 41.13
CA GLU A 293 -15.94 11.86 40.89
C GLU A 293 -16.47 10.44 41.14
N SER A 294 -17.28 10.26 42.18
CA SER A 294 -17.97 8.99 42.45
C SER A 294 -19.03 8.66 41.38
N ARG A 295 -19.74 9.65 40.85
CA ARG A 295 -20.69 9.47 39.72
C ARG A 295 -19.95 9.06 38.44
N ILE A 296 -18.86 9.76 38.11
CA ILE A 296 -17.99 9.44 36.96
C ILE A 296 -17.41 8.02 37.09
N ARG A 297 -16.93 7.63 38.28
CA ARG A 297 -16.40 6.28 38.51
C ARG A 297 -17.45 5.19 38.31
N TRP A 298 -18.69 5.37 38.75
CA TRP A 298 -19.78 4.42 38.50
C TRP A 298 -20.09 4.26 37.00
N ILE A 299 -20.06 5.37 36.25
CA ILE A 299 -20.23 5.33 34.78
C ILE A 299 -19.06 4.55 34.14
N ALA A 300 -17.82 4.80 34.56
CA ALA A 300 -16.64 4.08 34.09
C ALA A 300 -16.68 2.58 34.43
N GLU A 301 -17.05 2.20 35.65
CA GLU A 301 -17.22 0.80 36.06
C GLU A 301 -18.32 0.09 35.25
N THR A 302 -19.41 0.79 34.93
CA THR A 302 -20.46 0.23 34.05
C THR A 302 -19.94 0.02 32.62
N ILE A 303 -19.13 0.94 32.09
CA ILE A 303 -18.50 0.82 30.77
C ILE A 303 -17.52 -0.38 30.72
N ILE A 304 -16.70 -0.55 31.76
CA ILE A 304 -15.81 -1.73 31.90
C ILE A 304 -16.63 -3.03 31.88
N HIS A 305 -17.80 -3.04 32.54
CA HIS A 305 -18.67 -4.21 32.55
C HIS A 305 -19.27 -4.51 31.16
N ILE A 306 -19.64 -3.49 30.37
CA ILE A 306 -20.09 -3.67 28.98
C ILE A 306 -19.00 -4.33 28.14
N GLN A 307 -17.75 -3.88 28.27
CA GLN A 307 -16.62 -4.44 27.51
C GLN A 307 -16.39 -5.92 27.85
N ALA A 308 -16.44 -6.30 29.13
CA ALA A 308 -16.34 -7.70 29.55
C ALA A 308 -17.49 -8.56 28.98
N LEU A 309 -18.71 -8.04 28.94
CA LEU A 309 -19.87 -8.73 28.34
C LEU A 309 -19.74 -8.87 26.81
N ASN A 310 -19.24 -7.85 26.12
CA ASN A 310 -19.00 -7.90 24.67
C ASN A 310 -17.88 -8.88 24.32
N GLN A 311 -16.79 -8.92 25.08
CA GLN A 311 -15.71 -9.91 24.92
C GLN A 311 -16.21 -11.33 25.16
N ALA A 312 -17.01 -11.57 26.22
CA ALA A 312 -17.62 -12.87 26.49
C ALA A 312 -18.54 -13.35 25.36
N ARG A 313 -19.33 -12.44 24.75
CA ARG A 313 -20.15 -12.73 23.55
C ARG A 313 -19.29 -13.05 22.32
N LYS A 314 -18.23 -12.28 22.07
CA LYS A 314 -17.26 -12.48 20.98
C LYS A 314 -16.60 -13.86 21.11
N GLU A 315 -16.17 -14.22 22.33
CA GLU A 315 -15.66 -15.56 22.65
C GLU A 315 -16.68 -16.69 22.50
N GLN A 316 -17.95 -16.48 22.88
CA GLN A 316 -19.01 -17.48 22.68
C GLN A 316 -19.22 -17.74 21.19
N LYS A 317 -19.34 -16.67 20.38
CA LYS A 317 -19.48 -16.77 18.92
C LYS A 317 -18.27 -17.44 18.26
N GLU A 318 -17.04 -17.05 18.63
CA GLU A 318 -15.78 -17.69 18.17
C GLU A 318 -15.70 -19.18 18.59
N LYS A 319 -16.41 -19.62 19.64
CA LYS A 319 -16.47 -21.03 20.08
C LYS A 319 -17.59 -21.81 19.37
N GLU A 320 -18.74 -21.21 19.13
CA GLU A 320 -19.86 -21.80 18.40
C GLU A 320 -19.50 -22.05 16.92
N GLU A 321 -18.97 -21.03 16.24
CA GLU A 321 -18.51 -21.11 14.84
C GLU A 321 -17.40 -22.17 14.64
N LYS A 322 -16.62 -22.43 15.69
CA LYS A 322 -15.53 -23.42 15.72
C LYS A 322 -16.01 -24.84 16.09
N VAL A 323 -17.27 -25.00 16.48
CA VAL A 323 -17.92 -26.28 16.78
C VAL A 323 -18.87 -26.73 15.65
N GLU A 324 -19.45 -25.81 14.88
CA GLU A 324 -20.37 -26.15 13.78
C GLU A 324 -19.71 -26.66 12.48
N ALA A 325 -18.38 -26.62 12.35
CA ALA A 325 -17.69 -27.24 11.22
C ALA A 325 -17.71 -28.78 11.36
N PRO A 326 -18.57 -29.49 10.59
CA PRO A 326 -18.06 -29.97 9.29
C PRO A 326 -19.10 -30.05 8.14
N ALA A 327 -18.57 -30.31 6.94
CA ALA A 327 -19.24 -30.73 5.70
C ALA A 327 -20.06 -29.65 4.94
N VAL A 328 -19.59 -29.39 3.71
CA VAL A 328 -20.14 -28.45 2.73
C VAL A 328 -21.63 -28.67 2.46
N SER A 329 -22.43 -27.59 2.57
CA SER A 329 -23.76 -27.50 1.97
C SER A 329 -23.86 -26.21 1.13
N ASN A 330 -23.80 -26.37 -0.20
CA ASN A 330 -23.97 -25.26 -1.13
C ASN A 330 -25.46 -24.90 -1.28
N HIS A 331 -26.01 -24.02 -0.44
CA HIS A 331 -27.22 -23.24 -0.73
C HIS A 331 -27.26 -21.91 0.05
N GLY A 332 -26.41 -20.96 -0.36
CA GLY A 332 -26.58 -19.54 -0.02
C GLY A 332 -27.59 -18.90 -0.97
N ILE A 333 -28.53 -18.11 -0.43
CA ILE A 333 -29.65 -17.50 -1.16
C ILE A 333 -29.14 -16.52 -2.23
N MET A 334 -29.81 -16.49 -3.39
CA MET A 334 -29.59 -15.44 -4.40
C MET A 334 -30.30 -14.15 -3.97
N ASP A 335 -29.53 -13.17 -3.52
CA ASP A 335 -29.99 -11.78 -3.40
C ASP A 335 -30.41 -11.26 -4.79
N ALA A 336 -31.60 -10.69 -4.89
CA ALA A 336 -32.24 -10.41 -6.19
C ALA A 336 -31.51 -9.33 -7.03
N ASP A 337 -30.73 -8.46 -6.38
CA ASP A 337 -30.02 -7.33 -7.02
C ASP A 337 -28.72 -7.76 -7.76
N ASP A 338 -28.25 -8.99 -7.55
CA ASP A 338 -26.99 -9.52 -8.09
C ASP A 338 -27.10 -9.95 -9.59
N VAL A 339 -28.29 -9.84 -10.19
CA VAL A 339 -28.64 -10.46 -11.48
C VAL A 339 -28.24 -9.64 -12.72
N ASP A 340 -28.35 -8.30 -12.68
CA ASP A 340 -28.19 -7.44 -13.87
C ASP A 340 -26.77 -6.86 -14.06
N SER A 341 -25.89 -6.98 -13.07
CA SER A 341 -24.50 -6.48 -13.17
C SER A 341 -23.55 -7.55 -13.70
N LYS A 342 -23.02 -7.29 -14.90
CA LYS A 342 -22.02 -8.15 -15.57
C LYS A 342 -20.77 -8.33 -14.68
N PRO A 343 -20.33 -9.57 -14.40
CA PRO A 343 -19.12 -9.80 -13.61
C PRO A 343 -17.87 -9.28 -14.33
N SER A 344 -16.90 -8.80 -13.55
CA SER A 344 -15.61 -8.30 -14.06
C SER A 344 -14.45 -8.81 -13.21
N ALA A 345 -13.27 -8.85 -13.80
CA ALA A 345 -12.03 -9.17 -13.09
C ALA A 345 -10.85 -8.40 -13.72
N ALA A 346 -10.08 -7.71 -12.88
CA ALA A 346 -8.83 -7.06 -13.27
C ALA A 346 -7.63 -7.98 -13.00
N PHE A 347 -6.60 -7.88 -13.85
CA PHE A 347 -5.29 -8.43 -13.55
C PHE A 347 -4.53 -7.46 -12.62
N VAL A 348 -3.86 -7.99 -11.60
CA VAL A 348 -3.08 -7.18 -10.63
C VAL A 348 -1.58 -7.43 -10.81
N GLY A 349 -1.16 -8.70 -10.94
CA GLY A 349 0.26 -9.03 -11.03
C GLY A 349 0.56 -10.50 -11.30
N ASP A 350 1.79 -10.77 -11.71
CA ASP A 350 2.36 -12.11 -11.78
C ASP A 350 3.03 -12.41 -10.43
N VAL A 351 2.51 -13.37 -9.68
CA VAL A 351 3.03 -13.73 -8.33
C VAL A 351 4.18 -14.73 -8.45
N SER A 352 4.13 -15.60 -9.47
CA SER A 352 5.26 -16.46 -9.86
C SER A 352 5.51 -16.37 -11.37
N PHE A 353 6.72 -16.74 -11.78
CA PHE A 353 7.19 -16.75 -13.18
C PHE A 353 6.79 -15.50 -13.98
N PRO A 354 7.31 -14.29 -13.65
CA PRO A 354 7.11 -13.08 -14.46
C PRO A 354 7.46 -13.30 -15.94
N ASP A 355 6.82 -12.57 -16.84
CA ASP A 355 6.93 -12.82 -18.28
C ASP A 355 8.38 -12.77 -18.79
N GLY A 356 8.75 -13.75 -19.62
CA GLY A 356 10.14 -13.96 -20.04
C GLY A 356 10.95 -14.87 -19.09
N SER A 357 10.36 -15.32 -17.97
CA SER A 357 10.99 -16.27 -17.05
C SER A 357 11.58 -17.47 -17.78
N THR A 358 12.85 -17.78 -17.47
CA THR A 358 13.56 -18.91 -18.06
C THR A 358 13.21 -20.22 -17.36
N VAL A 359 12.79 -21.22 -18.14
CA VAL A 359 12.42 -22.57 -17.67
C VAL A 359 13.15 -23.60 -18.54
N ARG A 360 13.55 -24.77 -18.02
CA ARG A 360 14.20 -25.79 -18.87
C ARG A 360 13.16 -26.61 -19.64
N ALA A 361 13.55 -27.07 -20.82
CA ALA A 361 12.75 -27.97 -21.64
C ALA A 361 12.34 -29.24 -20.86
N GLY A 362 11.03 -29.42 -20.64
CA GLY A 362 10.44 -30.53 -19.88
C GLY A 362 10.22 -30.28 -18.38
N ASP A 363 10.70 -29.18 -17.80
CA ASP A 363 10.47 -28.88 -16.37
C ASP A 363 8.99 -28.52 -16.12
N THR A 364 8.43 -29.01 -15.01
CA THR A 364 7.10 -28.61 -14.50
C THR A 364 7.24 -27.42 -13.56
N PHE A 365 6.33 -26.45 -13.66
CA PHE A 365 6.31 -25.23 -12.86
C PHE A 365 4.89 -24.80 -12.49
N VAL A 366 4.73 -24.03 -11.42
CA VAL A 366 3.42 -23.50 -10.98
C VAL A 366 3.36 -22.01 -11.28
N LYS A 367 2.51 -21.62 -12.22
CA LYS A 367 2.27 -20.24 -12.60
C LYS A 367 1.13 -19.66 -11.77
N THR A 368 1.37 -18.55 -11.09
CA THR A 368 0.41 -17.88 -10.21
C THR A 368 0.21 -16.43 -10.64
N TRP A 369 -1.04 -16.00 -10.75
CA TRP A 369 -1.44 -14.62 -11.04
C TRP A 369 -2.32 -14.08 -9.91
N ARG A 370 -2.15 -12.81 -9.55
CA ARG A 370 -3.07 -12.08 -8.67
C ARG A 370 -4.14 -11.40 -9.51
N LEU A 371 -5.40 -11.66 -9.16
CA LEU A 371 -6.59 -11.07 -9.79
C LEU A 371 -7.41 -10.30 -8.74
N LYS A 372 -8.18 -9.31 -9.18
CA LYS A 372 -9.14 -8.55 -8.37
C LYS A 372 -10.53 -8.65 -8.97
N ASN A 373 -11.59 -8.76 -8.16
CA ASN A 373 -12.93 -8.46 -8.63
C ASN A 373 -13.09 -6.93 -8.69
N ASP A 374 -13.03 -6.36 -9.90
CA ASP A 374 -13.27 -4.94 -10.20
C ASP A 374 -14.73 -4.65 -10.60
N GLY A 375 -15.60 -5.66 -10.54
CA GLY A 375 -17.04 -5.55 -10.76
C GLY A 375 -17.82 -5.06 -9.53
N LYS A 376 -19.09 -4.75 -9.73
CA LYS A 376 -20.04 -4.36 -8.66
C LYS A 376 -20.71 -5.56 -7.98
N THR A 377 -20.64 -6.73 -8.59
CA THR A 377 -21.28 -7.98 -8.14
C THR A 377 -20.23 -9.06 -7.88
N ARG A 378 -20.57 -10.05 -7.06
CA ARG A 378 -19.68 -11.18 -6.73
C ARG A 378 -19.44 -12.06 -7.96
N TRP A 379 -18.29 -12.72 -8.05
CA TRP A 379 -18.07 -13.69 -9.13
C TRP A 379 -19.05 -14.86 -9.02
N PRO A 380 -19.63 -15.35 -10.14
CA PRO A 380 -20.54 -16.50 -10.11
C PRO A 380 -19.95 -17.72 -9.40
N SER A 381 -20.80 -18.49 -8.72
CA SER A 381 -20.46 -19.72 -7.98
C SER A 381 -19.84 -20.86 -8.81
N THR A 382 -19.77 -20.65 -10.12
CA THR A 382 -19.28 -21.57 -11.15
C THR A 382 -18.26 -20.86 -12.07
N THR A 383 -17.49 -19.94 -11.49
CA THR A 383 -16.40 -19.27 -12.21
C THR A 383 -15.27 -20.26 -12.46
N GLU A 384 -14.80 -20.32 -13.70
CA GLU A 384 -13.65 -21.13 -14.10
C GLU A 384 -12.58 -20.24 -14.71
N LEU A 385 -11.31 -20.52 -14.38
CA LEU A 385 -10.19 -20.07 -15.19
C LEU A 385 -10.05 -21.01 -16.38
N VAL A 386 -10.12 -20.44 -17.58
CA VAL A 386 -10.06 -21.18 -18.85
C VAL A 386 -8.94 -20.65 -19.76
N TRP A 387 -8.29 -21.56 -20.47
CA TRP A 387 -7.37 -21.22 -21.55
C TRP A 387 -8.17 -20.65 -22.74
N VAL A 388 -7.66 -19.59 -23.37
CA VAL A 388 -8.36 -18.87 -24.45
C VAL A 388 -7.54 -18.68 -25.73
N GLY A 389 -6.31 -19.20 -25.80
CA GLY A 389 -5.49 -19.23 -27.02
C GLY A 389 -3.99 -19.19 -26.75
N GLY A 390 -3.20 -19.07 -27.81
CA GLY A 390 -1.73 -19.09 -27.76
C GLY A 390 -1.20 -20.52 -27.83
N VAL A 391 -0.09 -20.81 -27.15
CA VAL A 391 0.31 -22.20 -26.91
C VAL A 391 -0.39 -22.71 -25.66
N HIS A 392 -0.95 -23.91 -25.73
CA HIS A 392 -1.39 -24.63 -24.55
C HIS A 392 -0.19 -25.35 -23.95
N LEU A 393 0.22 -24.93 -22.74
CA LEU A 393 1.23 -25.65 -21.97
C LEU A 393 0.54 -26.82 -21.27
N GLU A 394 1.17 -28.01 -21.27
CA GLU A 394 0.56 -29.20 -20.68
C GLU A 394 0.25 -28.95 -19.20
N THR A 395 -1.02 -29.11 -18.83
CA THR A 395 -1.61 -28.68 -17.57
C THR A 395 -2.55 -29.77 -17.08
N LYS A 396 -2.56 -30.07 -15.77
CA LYS A 396 -3.36 -31.19 -15.22
C LYS A 396 -4.88 -31.00 -15.30
N SER A 397 -5.35 -29.76 -15.48
CA SER A 397 -6.77 -29.39 -15.55
C SER A 397 -6.98 -28.25 -16.55
N GLU A 398 -7.64 -28.49 -17.68
CA GLU A 398 -7.95 -27.46 -18.70
C GLU A 398 -8.85 -26.33 -18.18
N ARG A 399 -9.65 -26.64 -17.15
CA ARG A 399 -10.53 -25.73 -16.41
C ARG A 399 -10.18 -25.83 -14.93
N LEU A 400 -9.91 -24.70 -14.30
CA LEU A 400 -9.67 -24.62 -12.86
C LEU A 400 -10.85 -23.87 -12.21
N PRO A 401 -11.60 -24.48 -11.28
CA PRO A 401 -12.68 -23.80 -10.58
C PRO A 401 -12.12 -22.70 -9.67
N ILE A 402 -12.76 -21.54 -9.69
CA ILE A 402 -12.39 -20.34 -8.94
C ILE A 402 -13.52 -20.02 -7.96
N PRO A 403 -13.24 -19.76 -6.67
CA PRO A 403 -14.28 -19.47 -5.69
C PRO A 403 -14.99 -18.15 -5.98
N ILE A 404 -16.17 -17.98 -5.37
CA ILE A 404 -16.90 -16.71 -5.34
C ILE A 404 -16.00 -15.65 -4.72
N LEU A 405 -15.69 -14.60 -5.48
CA LEU A 405 -14.93 -13.45 -5.01
C LEU A 405 -15.85 -12.22 -4.89
N PRO A 406 -16.04 -11.66 -3.69
CA PRO A 406 -16.80 -10.42 -3.52
C PRO A 406 -16.16 -9.22 -4.24
N PRO A 407 -16.93 -8.17 -4.56
CA PRO A 407 -16.40 -6.91 -5.10
C PRO A 407 -15.19 -6.37 -4.33
N GLY A 408 -14.21 -5.81 -5.04
CA GLY A 408 -13.01 -5.20 -4.48
C GLY A 408 -11.95 -6.18 -3.95
N LYS A 409 -12.30 -7.42 -3.59
CA LYS A 409 -11.37 -8.42 -3.06
C LYS A 409 -10.44 -8.99 -4.14
N MET A 410 -9.32 -9.56 -3.71
CA MET A 410 -8.29 -10.18 -4.56
C MET A 410 -8.13 -11.66 -4.29
N ILE A 411 -7.58 -12.40 -5.26
CA ILE A 411 -7.22 -13.81 -5.15
C ILE A 411 -5.97 -14.14 -5.98
N ASP A 412 -5.13 -15.06 -5.46
CA ASP A 412 -4.02 -15.64 -6.19
C ASP A 412 -4.45 -16.97 -6.83
N VAL A 413 -4.43 -17.04 -8.16
CA VAL A 413 -4.86 -18.20 -8.93
C VAL A 413 -3.64 -18.91 -9.50
N SER A 414 -3.46 -20.18 -9.15
CA SER A 414 -2.29 -21.01 -9.51
C SER A 414 -2.65 -22.13 -10.48
N VAL A 415 -1.86 -22.31 -11.54
CA VAL A 415 -1.97 -23.40 -12.51
C VAL A 415 -0.61 -24.10 -12.64
N GLU A 416 -0.61 -25.43 -12.50
CA GLU A 416 0.58 -26.26 -12.75
C GLU A 416 0.71 -26.54 -14.26
N MET A 417 1.87 -26.21 -14.82
CA MET A 417 2.17 -26.24 -16.25
C MET A 417 3.50 -26.95 -16.52
N GLN A 418 3.67 -27.58 -17.68
CA GLN A 418 4.95 -28.12 -18.14
C GLN A 418 5.54 -27.31 -19.29
N ALA A 419 6.85 -27.05 -19.23
CA ALA A 419 7.61 -26.42 -20.30
C ALA A 419 7.83 -27.39 -21.47
N PRO A 420 7.50 -27.02 -22.73
CA PRO A 420 7.69 -27.88 -23.90
C PRO A 420 9.13 -28.34 -24.12
N SER A 421 9.33 -29.47 -24.77
CA SER A 421 10.68 -30.06 -24.96
C SER A 421 11.59 -29.32 -25.97
N LYS A 422 11.08 -28.30 -26.67
CA LYS A 422 11.83 -27.53 -27.68
C LYS A 422 12.19 -26.15 -27.11
N PRO A 423 13.46 -25.71 -27.18
CA PRO A 423 13.83 -24.35 -26.78
C PRO A 423 13.20 -23.29 -27.69
N ALA A 424 12.34 -22.44 -27.12
CA ALA A 424 11.68 -21.30 -27.75
C ALA A 424 10.98 -20.44 -26.69
N ARG A 425 10.44 -19.26 -27.07
CA ARG A 425 9.50 -18.52 -26.24
C ARG A 425 8.09 -19.12 -26.38
N TYR A 426 7.36 -19.24 -25.27
CA TYR A 426 6.01 -19.78 -25.23
C TYR A 426 5.06 -18.90 -24.43
N THR A 427 3.96 -18.49 -25.06
CA THR A 427 2.92 -17.64 -24.44
C THR A 427 1.54 -18.29 -24.52
N GLY A 428 0.84 -18.41 -23.40
CA GLY A 428 -0.50 -19.02 -23.31
C GLY A 428 -1.50 -18.10 -22.61
N PHE A 429 -2.64 -17.82 -23.25
CA PHE A 429 -3.63 -16.84 -22.78
C PHE A 429 -4.74 -17.50 -21.96
N TRP A 430 -5.13 -16.81 -20.89
CA TRP A 430 -6.11 -17.25 -19.91
C TRP A 430 -7.11 -16.13 -19.61
N ARG A 431 -8.33 -16.52 -19.19
CA ARG A 431 -9.42 -15.61 -18.82
C ARG A 431 -10.43 -16.32 -17.92
N LEU A 432 -11.22 -15.59 -17.14
CA LEU A 432 -12.33 -16.16 -16.39
C LEU A 432 -13.56 -16.40 -17.29
N SER A 433 -14.35 -17.41 -16.96
CA SER A 433 -15.63 -17.76 -17.58
C SER A 433 -16.66 -18.10 -16.51
N SER A 434 -17.93 -17.75 -16.73
CA SER A 434 -19.08 -18.30 -16.00
C SER A 434 -19.54 -19.65 -16.58
N ALA A 435 -20.41 -20.37 -15.88
CA ALA A 435 -20.97 -21.68 -16.30
C ALA A 435 -21.62 -21.68 -17.69
N ASP A 436 -22.20 -20.56 -18.12
CA ASP A 436 -22.80 -20.39 -19.45
C ASP A 436 -21.75 -20.14 -20.56
N GLY A 437 -20.46 -20.29 -20.24
CA GLY A 437 -19.35 -20.10 -21.17
C GLY A 437 -19.01 -18.64 -21.48
N LYS A 438 -19.69 -17.66 -20.87
CA LYS A 438 -19.39 -16.25 -21.09
C LYS A 438 -18.08 -15.86 -20.40
N ARG A 439 -17.08 -15.55 -21.23
CA ARG A 439 -15.78 -15.05 -20.78
C ARG A 439 -15.88 -13.61 -20.28
N PHE A 440 -15.40 -13.36 -19.06
CA PHE A 440 -15.46 -12.04 -18.42
C PHE A 440 -14.08 -11.55 -17.94
N GLY A 441 -14.03 -10.35 -17.35
CA GLY A 441 -12.78 -9.71 -16.91
C GLY A 441 -11.73 -9.54 -18.01
N GLN A 442 -10.48 -9.34 -17.61
CA GLN A 442 -9.33 -9.12 -18.50
C GLN A 442 -8.71 -10.44 -19.00
N ARG A 443 -7.95 -10.37 -20.10
CA ARG A 443 -7.13 -11.49 -20.63
C ARG A 443 -5.71 -11.36 -20.09
N PHE A 444 -5.23 -12.38 -19.38
CA PHE A 444 -3.87 -12.47 -18.85
C PHE A 444 -3.15 -13.71 -19.40
N TRP A 445 -1.87 -13.91 -19.07
CA TRP A 445 -1.09 -15.00 -19.68
C TRP A 445 0.10 -15.48 -18.88
N VAL A 446 0.56 -16.68 -19.23
CA VAL A 446 1.92 -17.17 -18.98
C VAL A 446 2.80 -16.81 -20.18
N ASP A 447 4.03 -16.39 -19.96
CA ASP A 447 5.04 -16.18 -21.00
C ASP A 447 6.42 -16.62 -20.48
N ILE A 448 7.01 -17.65 -21.08
CA ILE A 448 8.27 -18.25 -20.63
C ILE A 448 9.27 -18.36 -21.78
N LEU A 449 10.56 -18.26 -21.45
CA LEU A 449 11.65 -18.63 -22.34
C LEU A 449 12.12 -20.05 -22.00
N VAL A 450 11.87 -21.01 -22.88
CA VAL A 450 12.34 -22.38 -22.69
C VAL A 450 13.77 -22.53 -23.20
N VAL A 451 14.67 -22.97 -22.33
CA VAL A 451 16.08 -23.26 -22.65
C VAL A 451 16.36 -24.76 -22.68
N GLY A 452 17.46 -25.16 -23.34
CA GLY A 452 17.84 -26.56 -23.50
C GLY A 452 18.01 -27.30 -22.16
N SER A 453 17.63 -28.59 -22.14
CA SER A 453 17.69 -29.46 -20.97
C SER A 453 19.15 -29.84 -20.62
N GLY A 454 19.84 -28.94 -19.90
CA GLY A 454 21.21 -29.14 -19.43
C GLY A 454 21.33 -30.21 -18.35
N LYS A 455 21.33 -31.49 -18.73
CA LYS A 455 21.93 -32.58 -17.94
C LYS A 455 23.34 -32.86 -18.47
N PRO A 456 24.34 -33.10 -17.60
CA PRO A 456 25.62 -33.63 -18.06
C PRO A 456 25.39 -35.02 -18.65
N GLN A 457 25.71 -35.20 -19.93
CA GLN A 457 25.68 -36.53 -20.54
C GLN A 457 26.83 -37.35 -19.96
N SER A 458 26.50 -38.40 -19.21
CA SER A 458 27.43 -39.51 -19.00
C SER A 458 27.76 -40.10 -20.37
N SER A 459 28.99 -39.89 -20.84
CA SER A 459 29.47 -40.48 -22.08
C SER A 459 29.47 -42.01 -21.93
N ASN A 460 28.62 -42.69 -22.69
CA ASN A 460 28.65 -44.15 -22.77
C ASN A 460 30.06 -44.64 -23.14
N GLU A 461 30.46 -45.76 -22.54
CA GLU A 461 31.64 -46.49 -22.96
C GLU A 461 31.52 -46.89 -24.43
N VAL A 462 32.53 -46.55 -25.24
CA VAL A 462 32.76 -47.19 -26.54
C VAL A 462 34.15 -47.79 -26.51
N HIS A 463 34.19 -49.09 -26.78
CA HIS A 463 35.33 -49.97 -26.57
C HIS A 463 36.46 -49.72 -27.59
N VAL A 464 37.72 -49.63 -27.14
CA VAL A 464 38.90 -49.60 -28.02
C VAL A 464 39.98 -50.54 -27.43
N PRO A 465 40.38 -51.62 -28.13
CA PRO A 465 41.44 -52.52 -27.68
C PRO A 465 42.85 -51.93 -27.92
N ALA A 466 43.83 -52.36 -27.14
CA ALA A 466 45.14 -51.73 -27.05
C ALA A 466 46.21 -52.29 -28.02
N ALA A 467 47.10 -51.40 -28.49
CA ALA A 467 48.46 -51.74 -28.92
C ALA A 467 49.42 -50.53 -28.82
N LEU A 468 50.63 -50.79 -28.33
CA LEU A 468 51.86 -49.96 -28.41
C LEU A 468 52.91 -50.80 -29.22
N PRO A 469 54.20 -50.44 -29.47
CA PRO A 469 55.01 -49.37 -28.81
C PRO A 469 56.17 -48.68 -29.63
N GLN A 470 56.81 -47.66 -29.01
CA GLN A 470 58.17 -47.08 -29.30
C GLN A 470 58.38 -46.31 -30.64
N THR A 471 59.45 -45.53 -30.90
CA THR A 471 60.77 -45.27 -30.25
C THR A 471 61.23 -43.78 -30.30
N THR A 472 62.15 -43.40 -29.39
CA THR A 472 63.04 -42.20 -29.41
C THR A 472 64.43 -42.55 -30.02
N PRO A 473 65.35 -41.61 -30.43
CA PRO A 473 65.96 -40.57 -29.57
C PRO A 473 66.46 -39.23 -30.20
N LEU A 474 67.10 -38.40 -29.36
CA LEU A 474 67.76 -37.08 -29.54
C LEU A 474 69.19 -37.17 -30.20
N PRO A 475 70.08 -36.11 -30.31
CA PRO A 475 70.06 -34.70 -29.82
C PRO A 475 70.39 -33.54 -30.85
N PRO A 476 71.47 -32.69 -30.78
CA PRO A 476 71.37 -31.20 -30.77
C PRO A 476 72.24 -30.52 -31.89
N PRO A 477 72.67 -29.22 -31.89
CA PRO A 477 72.57 -28.11 -30.90
C PRO A 477 72.33 -26.65 -31.42
N ALA A 478 72.43 -25.68 -30.49
CA ALA A 478 72.59 -24.21 -30.64
C ALA A 478 71.35 -23.41 -31.14
N GLN A 479 70.71 -22.53 -30.34
CA GLN A 479 71.15 -21.19 -29.85
C GLN A 479 71.32 -20.19 -31.02
N VAL A 480 70.88 -18.93 -30.99
CA VAL A 480 70.55 -17.93 -29.95
C VAL A 480 69.20 -17.26 -30.39
N ALA A 481 68.27 -16.73 -29.58
CA ALA A 481 68.40 -15.93 -28.36
C ALA A 481 67.41 -16.27 -27.20
N VAL A 482 66.60 -15.30 -26.78
CA VAL A 482 66.18 -15.00 -25.39
C VAL A 482 64.88 -14.16 -25.44
N ALA A 483 63.90 -14.26 -24.54
CA ALA A 483 63.53 -15.31 -23.57
C ALA A 483 62.10 -15.05 -23.02
N ALA A 484 61.58 -16.00 -22.22
CA ALA A 484 60.49 -15.81 -21.25
C ALA A 484 61.09 -15.90 -19.82
N PRO A 485 60.35 -15.65 -18.69
CA PRO A 485 59.32 -16.60 -18.21
C PRO A 485 58.16 -16.00 -17.36
N PRO A 486 57.18 -16.83 -16.93
CA PRO A 486 56.24 -16.55 -15.84
C PRO A 486 56.52 -17.37 -14.55
N VAL A 487 55.69 -17.16 -13.49
CA VAL A 487 55.65 -17.90 -12.19
C VAL A 487 56.87 -17.54 -11.29
N VAL A 488 56.80 -17.34 -9.95
CA VAL A 488 56.19 -18.10 -8.84
C VAL A 488 55.57 -17.17 -7.76
N ALA A 489 54.65 -17.71 -6.95
CA ALA A 489 53.97 -17.02 -5.84
C ALA A 489 54.80 -16.90 -4.54
N VAL A 490 54.40 -16.00 -3.63
CA VAL A 490 54.63 -16.06 -2.16
C VAL A 490 53.59 -15.14 -1.46
N ALA A 491 53.38 -15.36 -0.15
CA ALA A 491 52.32 -14.72 0.68
C ALA A 491 52.84 -13.46 1.45
N PRO A 492 52.10 -12.89 2.44
CA PRO A 492 52.09 -11.44 2.69
C PRO A 492 53.22 -10.91 3.61
N PRO A 493 53.32 -9.57 3.67
CA PRO A 493 53.51 -8.90 4.95
C PRO A 493 52.50 -7.77 5.21
N ALA A 494 52.25 -7.52 6.49
CA ALA A 494 51.68 -6.29 7.03
C ALA A 494 52.43 -5.99 8.35
N PRO A 495 52.21 -4.84 9.01
CA PRO A 495 52.15 -3.47 8.50
C PRO A 495 53.35 -2.66 9.04
N VAL A 496 53.41 -1.34 8.79
CA VAL A 496 53.83 -0.27 9.73
C VAL A 496 53.63 1.09 9.04
N ALA A 497 53.29 2.13 9.80
CA ALA A 497 52.89 3.46 9.30
C ALA A 497 54.07 4.42 9.08
N VAL A 498 53.80 5.57 8.44
CA VAL A 498 54.22 6.91 8.93
C VAL A 498 53.47 8.04 8.18
N ALA A 499 53.19 9.13 8.91
CA ALA A 499 52.77 10.48 8.47
C ALA A 499 51.55 10.63 7.52
N ALA A 500 50.47 11.20 8.05
CA ALA A 500 49.39 11.79 7.26
C ALA A 500 49.72 13.24 6.85
N PRO A 501 49.40 13.67 5.61
CA PRO A 501 49.21 15.07 5.27
C PRO A 501 47.93 15.64 5.91
N LEU A 502 47.85 16.96 6.03
CA LEU A 502 46.73 17.67 6.66
C LEU A 502 45.45 17.63 5.82
N PRO A 503 44.25 17.72 6.45
CA PRO A 503 42.98 17.70 5.73
C PRO A 503 42.81 18.94 4.85
N VAL A 504 42.57 18.73 3.56
CA VAL A 504 41.98 19.74 2.68
C VAL A 504 40.48 19.81 2.95
N THR A 505 40.04 20.90 3.57
CA THR A 505 38.63 21.13 3.92
C THR A 505 37.80 21.27 2.64
N ALA A 506 36.94 20.29 2.36
CA ALA A 506 35.91 20.44 1.34
C ALA A 506 34.88 21.47 1.84
N THR A 507 34.96 22.70 1.34
CA THR A 507 33.96 23.73 1.63
C THR A 507 32.62 23.34 1.04
N ALA A 508 31.59 23.28 1.89
CA ALA A 508 30.21 23.24 1.45
C ALA A 508 29.91 24.44 0.52
N PRO A 509 28.96 24.32 -0.43
CA PRO A 509 28.52 25.46 -1.23
C PRO A 509 27.97 26.53 -0.29
N VAL A 510 28.68 27.66 -0.18
CA VAL A 510 28.18 28.82 0.55
C VAL A 510 26.97 29.34 -0.21
N VAL A 511 25.78 29.12 0.35
CA VAL A 511 24.58 29.85 -0.06
C VAL A 511 24.85 31.31 0.25
N VAL A 512 25.17 32.08 -0.78
CA VAL A 512 25.30 33.53 -0.68
C VAL A 512 23.91 34.05 -0.31
N PRO A 513 23.71 34.72 0.84
CA PRO A 513 22.40 35.26 1.16
C PRO A 513 22.05 36.29 0.09
N VAL A 514 20.94 36.08 -0.60
CA VAL A 514 20.44 37.04 -1.59
C VAL A 514 20.11 38.32 -0.82
N ALA A 515 20.72 39.43 -1.23
CA ALA A 515 20.46 40.71 -0.58
C ALA A 515 18.96 41.03 -0.69
N TRP A 516 18.38 41.47 0.43
CA TRP A 516 16.98 41.87 0.51
C TRP A 516 15.95 40.74 0.28
N GLN A 517 16.29 39.48 0.60
CA GLN A 517 15.39 38.34 0.38
C GLN A 517 14.04 38.48 1.11
N THR A 518 14.03 38.88 2.39
CA THR A 518 12.80 39.10 3.18
C THR A 518 11.94 40.21 2.57
N GLU A 519 12.59 41.25 2.08
CA GLU A 519 12.00 42.44 1.47
C GLU A 519 11.43 42.13 0.07
N LEU A 520 12.07 41.25 -0.69
CA LEU A 520 11.56 40.70 -1.95
C LEU A 520 10.32 39.83 -1.73
N GLU A 521 10.35 38.94 -0.73
CA GLU A 521 9.20 38.12 -0.33
C GLU A 521 8.03 38.99 0.15
N ALA A 522 8.31 40.11 0.86
CA ALA A 522 7.30 41.10 1.22
C ALA A 522 6.67 41.78 -0.01
N LEU A 523 7.48 42.30 -0.96
CA LEU A 523 6.97 42.92 -2.20
C LEU A 523 6.16 41.93 -3.06
N GLU A 524 6.60 40.68 -3.15
CA GLU A 524 5.90 39.62 -3.88
C GLU A 524 4.55 39.28 -3.22
N SER A 525 4.49 39.24 -1.87
CA SER A 525 3.22 39.06 -1.13
C SER A 525 2.22 40.20 -1.34
N MET A 526 2.71 41.40 -1.69
CA MET A 526 1.89 42.57 -2.06
C MET A 526 1.53 42.61 -3.56
N GLY A 527 1.90 41.59 -4.34
CA GLY A 527 1.55 41.44 -5.76
C GLY A 527 2.61 41.91 -6.76
N PHE A 528 3.77 42.39 -6.31
CA PHE A 528 4.86 42.81 -7.20
C PHE A 528 5.79 41.63 -7.51
N SER A 529 5.40 40.78 -8.47
CA SER A 529 6.10 39.51 -8.74
C SER A 529 7.41 39.62 -9.56
N ASP A 530 7.76 40.80 -10.11
CA ASP A 530 9.02 40.97 -10.84
C ASP A 530 10.21 41.12 -9.87
N ARG A 531 10.73 39.97 -9.43
CA ARG A 531 11.91 39.91 -8.55
C ARG A 531 13.14 40.61 -9.13
N ALA A 532 13.32 40.67 -10.46
CA ALA A 532 14.48 41.31 -11.06
C ALA A 532 14.40 42.83 -10.96
N TYR A 533 13.24 43.41 -11.27
CA TYR A 533 12.98 44.84 -11.12
C TYR A 533 12.95 45.27 -9.64
N ASN A 534 12.30 44.49 -8.78
CA ASN A 534 12.25 44.75 -7.34
C ASN A 534 13.64 44.72 -6.69
N THR A 535 14.52 43.80 -7.10
CA THR A 535 15.91 43.75 -6.56
C THR A 535 16.66 45.03 -6.90
N ALA A 536 16.54 45.54 -8.13
CA ALA A 536 17.17 46.80 -8.52
C ALA A 536 16.63 48.01 -7.73
N LEU A 537 15.33 48.05 -7.44
CA LEU A 537 14.74 49.07 -6.56
C LEU A 537 15.25 48.95 -5.11
N LEU A 538 15.33 47.74 -4.56
CA LEU A 538 15.82 47.50 -3.19
C LEU A 538 17.33 47.78 -3.07
N GLU A 539 18.13 47.55 -4.11
CA GLU A 539 19.51 48.04 -4.18
C GLU A 539 19.57 49.57 -4.22
N GLN A 540 18.79 50.22 -5.09
CA GLN A 540 18.72 51.69 -5.21
C GLN A 540 18.28 52.38 -3.91
N TYR A 541 17.36 51.78 -3.16
CA TYR A 541 16.84 52.29 -1.89
C TYR A 541 17.46 51.63 -0.65
N ASN A 542 18.55 50.87 -0.82
CA ASN A 542 19.30 50.21 0.25
C ASN A 542 18.38 49.46 1.26
N GLY A 543 17.49 48.63 0.73
CA GLY A 543 16.55 47.80 1.49
C GLY A 543 15.26 48.50 1.95
N ASN A 544 15.06 49.79 1.66
CA ASN A 544 13.86 50.49 2.12
C ASN A 544 12.61 50.11 1.29
N VAL A 545 11.83 49.16 1.80
CA VAL A 545 10.60 48.65 1.18
C VAL A 545 9.56 49.74 0.96
N ASP A 546 9.40 50.70 1.89
CA ASP A 546 8.44 51.79 1.74
C ASP A 546 8.80 52.71 0.56
N MET A 547 10.08 53.01 0.34
CA MET A 547 10.52 53.78 -0.85
C MET A 547 10.37 52.97 -2.13
N ALA A 548 10.67 51.66 -2.11
CA ALA A 548 10.45 50.78 -3.24
C ALA A 548 8.96 50.71 -3.62
N LEU A 549 8.06 50.51 -2.65
CA LEU A 549 6.61 50.55 -2.84
C LEU A 549 6.13 51.89 -3.40
N ASN A 550 6.62 53.02 -2.88
CA ASN A 550 6.27 54.33 -3.41
C ASN A 550 6.77 54.56 -4.86
N HIS A 551 7.82 53.85 -5.30
CA HIS A 551 8.28 53.87 -6.71
C HIS A 551 7.61 52.78 -7.58
N LEU A 552 6.93 51.81 -6.98
CA LEU A 552 6.12 50.79 -7.68
C LEU A 552 4.64 51.21 -7.83
N LEU A 553 4.20 52.22 -7.08
CA LEU A 553 2.83 52.74 -7.03
C LEU A 553 2.62 54.09 -7.73
N ASN A 554 3.65 54.67 -8.34
CA ASN A 554 3.62 55.93 -9.12
C ASN A 554 4.10 55.71 -10.57
#